data_AF-A0A7C5X4S5-F1
#
_entry.id   AF-A0A7C5X4S5-F1
#
_cell.length_a   1.000
_cell.length_b   1.000
_cell.length_c   1.000
_cell.angle_alpha   90.00
_cell.angle_beta   90.00
_cell.angle_gamma   90.00
#
_symmetry.space_group_name_H-M   'P 1'
#
loop_
_entity.id
_entity.type
_entity.pdbx_description
1 polymer ?
#
loop_
_entity_poly.entity_id
_entity_poly.type
_entity_poly.pdbx_seq_one_letter_code
_entity_poly.pdbx_strand_id
1 'polypeptide(L)' 'MGRAVDPVCGMEVDPGKTPYKTLYKGVVYYFCSQHCKKAFEKDPEYYLKHGPVGMPK' A
#
# COMPACT_ATOMS: atom_id res chain seq x y z
N MET A 1 -13.05 -9.83 9.34
CA MET A 1 -12.26 -9.93 8.09
C MET A 1 -11.40 -8.69 8.00
N GLY A 2 -10.14 -8.76 8.42
CA GLY A 2 -9.26 -7.60 8.37
C GLY A 2 -8.84 -7.38 6.92
N ARG A 3 -9.35 -6.32 6.29
CA ARG A 3 -8.88 -5.89 4.97
C ARG A 3 -7.92 -4.72 5.20
N ALA A 4 -6.71 -4.84 4.69
CA ALA A 4 -5.77 -3.74 4.65
C ALA A 4 -6.04 -2.91 3.40
N VAL A 5 -5.80 -1.60 3.43
CA VAL A 5 -5.95 -0.75 2.26
C VAL A 5 -4.56 -0.45 1.72
N ASP A 6 -4.36 -0.69 0.43
CA ASP A 6 -3.14 -0.32 -0.26
C ASP A 6 -3.05 1.22 -0.34
N PRO A 7 -2.05 1.86 0.28
CA PRO A 7 -1.94 3.32 0.31
C PRO A 7 -1.58 3.94 -1.06
N VAL A 8 -1.20 3.13 -2.05
CA VAL A 8 -0.84 3.60 -3.40
C VAL A 8 -2.05 3.66 -4.31
N CYS A 9 -2.85 2.58 -4.34
CA CYS A 9 -3.99 2.46 -5.25
C CYS A 9 -5.36 2.53 -4.55
N GLY A 10 -5.41 2.42 -3.22
CA GLY A 10 -6.65 2.43 -2.44
C GLY A 10 -7.40 1.10 -2.48
N MET A 11 -6.82 0.07 -3.09
CA MET A 11 -7.45 -1.24 -3.20
C MET A 11 -7.42 -1.97 -1.85
N GLU A 12 -8.54 -2.62 -1.50
CA GLU A 12 -8.59 -3.54 -0.36
C GLU A 12 -7.77 -4.79 -0.66
N VAL A 13 -6.85 -5.12 0.23
CA VAL A 13 -5.95 -6.26 0.14
C VAL A 13 -6.07 -7.11 1.38
N ASP A 14 -5.92 -8.41 1.18
CA ASP A 14 -6.02 -9.35 2.29
C ASP A 14 -4.62 -9.58 2.89
N PRO A 15 -4.35 -9.09 4.12
CA PRO A 15 -3.03 -9.18 4.74
C PRO A 15 -2.60 -10.62 5.04
N GLY A 16 -3.55 -11.56 5.07
CA GLY A 16 -3.30 -12.99 5.25
C GLY A 16 -2.96 -13.73 3.95
N LYS A 17 -3.35 -13.19 2.79
CA LYS A 17 -3.04 -13.77 1.47
C LYS A 17 -1.94 -13.04 0.70
N THR A 18 -1.77 -11.73 0.90
CA THR A 18 -0.78 -10.97 0.12
C THR A 18 0.63 -11.16 0.66
N PRO A 19 1.59 -11.61 -0.16
CA PRO A 19 3.00 -11.59 0.21
C PRO A 19 3.59 -10.18 0.09
N TYR A 20 2.88 -9.24 -0.55
CA TYR A 20 3.35 -7.88 -0.78
C TYR A 20 3.05 -7.02 0.44
N LYS A 21 4.05 -6.92 1.33
CA LYS A 21 4.00 -6.05 2.50
C LYS A 21 5.36 -5.38 2.74
N THR A 22 5.34 -4.23 3.40
CA THR A 22 6.56 -3.53 3.83
C THR A 22 6.39 -2.99 5.24
N LEU A 23 7.48 -2.91 5.99
CA LEU A 23 7.49 -2.32 7.32
C LEU A 23 8.05 -0.90 7.22
N TYR A 24 7.23 0.09 7.54
CA TYR A 24 7.60 1.50 7.46
C TYR A 24 7.19 2.24 8.73
N LYS A 25 8.13 2.92 9.38
CA LYS A 25 7.92 3.61 10.67
C LYS A 25 7.29 2.70 11.75
N GLY A 26 7.62 1.41 11.75
CA GLY A 26 7.05 0.42 12.69
C GLY A 26 5.63 -0.06 12.36
N VAL A 27 5.06 0.36 11.22
CA VAL A 27 3.75 -0.06 10.74
C VAL A 27 3.91 -0.97 9.53
N VAL A 28 3.18 -2.08 9.50
CA VAL A 28 3.16 -3.00 8.35
C VAL A 28 2.10 -2.52 7.35
N TYR A 29 2.55 -2.14 6.16
CA TYR A 29 1.69 -1.79 5.03
C TYR A 29 1.59 -2.96 4.07
N TYR A 30 0.39 -3.16 3.51
CA TYR A 30 0.09 -4.24 2.59
C TYR A 30 -0.26 -3.67 1.23
N PHE A 31 0.11 -4.38 0.18
CA PHE A 31 -0.05 -3.95 -1.20
C PHE A 31 -0.77 -5.00 -2.03
N CYS A 32 -1.47 -4.54 -3.07
CA CYS A 32 -2.19 -5.44 -3.97
C CYS A 32 -1.25 -6.12 -4.96
N SER A 33 -0.08 -5.51 -5.20
CA SER A 33 0.89 -5.94 -6.20
C SER A 33 2.29 -5.46 -5.86
N GLN A 34 3.29 -6.11 -6.46
CA GLN A 34 4.70 -5.69 -6.35
C GLN A 34 4.92 -4.26 -6.84
N HIS A 35 4.16 -3.81 -7.85
CA HIS A 35 4.24 -2.44 -8.37
C HIS A 35 3.90 -1.40 -7.29
N CYS A 36 2.77 -1.58 -6.57
CA CYS A 36 2.38 -0.71 -5.47
C CYS A 36 3.40 -0.73 -4.34
N LYS A 37 3.93 -1.91 -3.99
CA LYS A 37 5.02 -2.02 -3.00
C LYS A 37 6.23 -1.18 -3.41
N LYS A 38 6.71 -1.31 -4.65
CA LYS A 38 7.86 -0.53 -5.15
C LYS A 38 7.57 0.96 -5.22
N ALA A 39 6.38 1.36 -5.63
CA ALA A 39 5.96 2.76 -5.66
C ALA A 39 6.00 3.35 -4.24
N PHE A 40 5.41 2.64 -3.28
CA PHE A 40 5.45 3.03 -1.87
C PHE A 40 6.88 3.04 -1.31
N GLU A 41 7.73 2.07 -1.64
CA GLU A 41 9.13 2.07 -1.19
C GLU A 41 9.95 3.23 -1.76
N LYS A 42 9.59 3.73 -2.95
CA LYS A 42 10.23 4.93 -3.52
C LYS A 42 9.86 6.20 -2.77
N ASP A 43 8.58 6.37 -2.43
CA ASP A 43 8.08 7.63 -1.88
C ASP A 43 7.00 7.42 -0.79
N PRO A 44 7.33 6.71 0.31
CA PRO A 44 6.33 6.27 1.29
C PRO A 44 5.63 7.44 1.97
N GLU A 45 6.36 8.52 2.25
CA GLU A 45 5.80 9.72 2.88
C GLU A 45 4.78 10.43 1.99
N TYR A 46 5.00 10.41 0.66
CA TYR A 46 4.07 10.98 -0.29
C TYR A 46 2.74 10.21 -0.28
N TYR A 47 2.77 8.87 -0.38
CA TYR A 47 1.55 8.04 -0.34
C TYR A 47 0.86 8.08 1.03
N LEU A 48 1.62 8.20 2.12
CA LEU A 48 1.04 8.34 3.47
C LEU A 48 0.39 9.71 3.70
N LYS A 49 0.89 10.78 3.05
CA LYS A 49 0.32 12.12 3.18
C LYS A 49 -0.79 12.42 2.17
N HIS A 50 -0.64 11.99 0.93
CA HIS A 50 -1.56 12.31 -0.17
C HIS A 50 -2.56 11.19 -0.45
N GLY A 51 -2.38 10.01 0.13
CA GLY A 51 -3.26 8.87 -0.09
C GLY A 51 -3.10 8.27 -1.49
N PRO A 52 -4.08 7.45 -1.94
CA PRO A 52 -3.97 6.70 -3.17
C PRO A 52 -4.02 7.61 -4.40
N VAL A 53 -2.92 7.66 -5.14
CA VAL A 53 -2.74 8.50 -6.35
C VAL A 53 -3.16 7.78 -7.63
N GLY A 54 -3.57 6.51 -7.53
CA GLY A 54 -3.87 5.63 -8.66
C GLY A 54 -5.20 5.86 -9.40
N MET A 55 -5.97 6.90 -9.10
CA MET A 55 -7.20 7.22 -9.86
C MET A 55 -6.95 8.41 -10.79
N PRO A 56 -6.57 8.20 -12.06
CA PRO A 56 -6.82 9.22 -13.08
C PRO A 56 -8.34 9.40 -13.20
N LYS A 57 -8.80 10.66 -13.13
CA LYS A 57 -10.20 11.04 -13.32
C LYS A 57 -10.69 10.71 -14.73
#